data_AF-A0A352M348-F1
#
_entry.id   AF-A0A352M348-F1
#
_cell.length_a   1.000
_cell.length_b   1.000
_cell.length_c   1.000
_cell.angle_alpha   90.00
_cell.angle_beta   90.00
_cell.angle_gamma   90.00
#
_symmetry.space_group_name_H-M   'P 1'
#
loop_
_entity.id
_entity.type
_entity.pdbx_description
1 polymer ?
#
loop_
_entity_poly.entity_id
_entity_poly.type
_entity_poly.pdbx_seq_one_letter_code
_entity_poly.pdbx_strand_id
1 'polypeptide(L)'
;MGLASFSAILEFAVGEESKASAFMAPLIQNSGAPNSELFKKIHSEFEKNRKSLQMILQENVTEMVMEPCENIDETSYALAPGLKADETGLAALLEKQVAFFKSASNSINLKEVKRVFDKMAERKLSLIGELKK
;
A
#
# COMPACT_ATOMS: atom_id res chain seq x y z
N MET A 1 8.46 -11.64 -11.13
CA MET A 1 8.64 -12.80 -10.25
C MET A 1 7.55 -12.72 -9.19
N GLY A 2 7.00 -13.85 -8.74
CA GLY A 2 5.92 -13.79 -7.75
C GLY A 2 6.44 -13.62 -6.31
N LEU A 3 5.60 -13.06 -5.45
CA LEU A 3 5.91 -12.81 -4.04
C LEU A 3 5.66 -14.09 -3.24
N ALA A 4 6.59 -15.03 -3.34
CA ALA A 4 6.45 -16.37 -2.78
C ALA A 4 6.80 -16.49 -1.28
N SER A 5 7.28 -15.42 -0.66
CA SER A 5 7.66 -15.40 0.76
C SER A 5 7.04 -14.21 1.49
N PHE A 6 6.92 -14.34 2.80
CA PHE A 6 6.50 -13.27 3.70
C PHE A 6 7.37 -12.01 3.55
N SER A 7 8.69 -12.18 3.52
CA SER A 7 9.64 -11.08 3.32
C SER A 7 9.43 -10.39 1.97
N ALA A 8 9.25 -11.16 0.88
CA ALA A 8 9.01 -10.61 -0.44
C ALA A 8 7.71 -9.78 -0.48
N ILE A 9 6.63 -10.28 0.13
CA ILE A 9 5.36 -9.55 0.23
C ILE A 9 5.53 -8.22 0.97
N LEU A 10 6.24 -8.23 2.10
CA LEU A 10 6.48 -7.01 2.89
C LEU A 10 7.41 -6.03 2.18
N GLU A 11 8.51 -6.50 1.60
CA GLU A 11 9.45 -5.66 0.84
C GLU A 11 8.75 -5.00 -0.35
N PHE A 12 7.91 -5.76 -1.06
CA PHE A 12 7.06 -5.23 -2.12
C PHE A 12 6.09 -4.16 -1.56
N ALA A 13 5.39 -4.45 -0.46
CA ALA A 13 4.46 -3.51 0.15
C ALA A 13 5.15 -2.21 0.58
N VAL A 14 6.33 -2.29 1.20
CA VAL A 14 7.16 -1.13 1.57
C VAL A 14 7.56 -0.32 0.34
N GLY A 15 7.97 -1.01 -0.73
CA GLY A 15 8.31 -0.38 -2.00
C GLY A 15 7.12 0.36 -2.62
N GLU A 16 5.95 -0.27 -2.66
CA GLU A 16 4.73 0.32 -3.20
C GLU A 16 4.24 1.52 -2.39
N GLU A 17 4.30 1.47 -1.05
CA GLU A 17 3.96 2.64 -0.21
C GLU A 17 4.97 3.78 -0.41
N SER A 18 6.26 3.48 -0.62
CA SER A 18 7.27 4.50 -0.95
C SER A 18 7.01 5.14 -2.31
N LYS A 19 6.65 4.36 -3.33
CA LYS A 19 6.29 4.87 -4.66
C LYS A 19 5.00 5.69 -4.61
N ALA A 20 4.00 5.23 -3.85
CA ALA A 20 2.75 5.94 -3.65
C ALA A 20 2.96 7.29 -2.94
N SER A 21 3.82 7.33 -1.93
CA SER A 21 4.25 8.56 -1.27
C SER A 21 4.88 9.54 -2.28
N ALA A 22 5.82 9.08 -3.11
CA ALA A 22 6.44 9.89 -4.16
C ALA A 22 5.43 10.38 -5.22
N PHE A 23 4.42 9.56 -5.55
CA PHE A 23 3.34 9.93 -6.48
C PHE A 23 2.50 11.11 -5.98
N MET A 24 2.43 11.35 -4.67
CA MET A 24 1.69 12.46 -4.08
C MET A 24 2.39 13.82 -4.20
N ALA A 25 3.71 13.86 -4.45
CA ALA A 25 4.47 15.10 -4.53
C ALA A 25 3.85 16.16 -5.49
N PRO A 26 3.54 15.84 -6.76
CA PRO A 26 2.91 16.80 -7.68
C PRO A 26 1.49 17.21 -7.26
N LEU A 27 0.72 16.33 -6.60
CA LEU A 27 -0.63 16.63 -6.12
C LEU A 27 -0.61 17.62 -4.96
N ILE A 28 0.37 17.50 -4.05
CA ILE A 28 0.52 18.38 -2.89
C ILE A 28 1.13 19.74 -3.29
N GLN A 29 2.05 19.75 -4.25
CA GLN A 29 2.69 20.99 -4.73
C GLN A 29 1.70 21.91 -5.46
N ASN A 30 0.60 21.37 -5.97
CA ASN A 30 -0.45 22.15 -6.61
C ASN A 30 -1.35 22.82 -5.56
N SER A 31 -0.87 23.92 -4.99
CA SER A 31 -1.46 24.65 -3.85
C SER A 31 -2.87 25.23 -4.09
N GLY A 32 -3.37 25.19 -5.33
CA GLY A 32 -4.73 25.60 -5.71
C GLY A 32 -5.76 24.46 -5.75
N ALA A 33 -5.37 23.22 -5.46
CA ALA A 33 -6.30 22.10 -5.48
C ALA A 33 -7.28 22.17 -4.29
N PRO A 34 -8.61 22.05 -4.51
CA PRO A 34 -9.61 22.08 -3.45
C PRO A 34 -9.38 21.00 -2.37
N ASN A 35 -8.69 19.92 -2.73
CA ASN A 35 -8.44 18.75 -1.88
C ASN A 35 -7.04 18.71 -1.23
N SER A 36 -6.36 19.85 -1.08
CA SER A 36 -4.98 19.89 -0.59
C SER A 36 -4.77 19.25 0.80
N GLU A 37 -5.76 19.35 1.71
CA GLU A 37 -5.70 18.69 3.02
C GLU A 37 -5.87 17.17 2.91
N LEU A 38 -6.78 16.70 2.05
CA LEU A 38 -6.99 15.29 1.78
C LEU A 38 -5.72 14.67 1.17
N PHE A 39 -5.05 15.36 0.24
CA PHE A 39 -3.79 14.88 -0.32
C PHE A 39 -2.67 14.78 0.71
N LYS A 40 -2.56 15.75 1.62
CA LYS A 40 -1.61 15.66 2.75
C LYS A 40 -1.93 14.49 3.67
N LYS A 41 -3.21 14.24 3.96
CA LYS A 41 -3.68 13.11 4.75
C LYS A 41 -3.31 11.77 4.09
N ILE A 42 -3.58 11.63 2.79
CA ILE A 42 -3.26 10.42 2.02
C ILE A 42 -1.75 10.16 1.99
N HIS A 43 -0.94 11.19 1.73
CA HIS A 43 0.52 11.08 1.77
C HIS A 43 1.03 10.68 3.16
N SER A 44 0.47 11.26 4.23
CA SER A 44 0.81 10.86 5.60
C SER A 44 0.46 9.39 5.88
N GLU A 45 -0.63 8.87 5.31
CA GLU A 45 -1.01 7.48 5.47
C GLU A 45 -0.03 6.53 4.77
N PHE A 46 0.46 6.86 3.57
CA PHE A 46 1.50 6.08 2.89
C PHE A 46 2.79 5.99 3.71
N GLU A 47 3.25 7.12 4.28
CA GLU A 47 4.44 7.13 5.14
C GLU A 47 4.25 6.34 6.44
N LYS A 48 3.06 6.42 7.06
CA LYS A 48 2.73 5.61 8.25
C LYS A 48 2.74 4.13 7.94
N ASN A 49 2.07 3.73 6.85
CA ASN A 49 2.01 2.34 6.43
C ASN A 49 3.40 1.79 6.14
N ARG A 50 4.21 2.53 5.39
CA ARG A 50 5.61 2.17 5.10
C ARG A 50 6.39 1.87 6.38
N LYS A 51 6.31 2.76 7.38
CA LYS A 51 7.01 2.57 8.67
C LYS A 51 6.50 1.35 9.43
N SER A 52 5.18 1.15 9.48
CA SER A 52 4.60 -0.03 10.12
C SER A 52 5.04 -1.32 9.44
N LEU A 53 5.06 -1.37 8.10
CA LEU A 53 5.52 -2.53 7.34
C LEU A 53 7.01 -2.82 7.55
N GLN A 54 7.85 -1.78 7.61
CA GLN A 54 9.28 -1.94 7.93
C GLN A 54 9.50 -2.49 9.34
N MET A 55 8.72 -2.03 10.31
CA MET A 55 8.79 -2.52 11.69
C MET A 55 8.37 -3.99 11.77
N ILE A 56 7.26 -4.35 11.12
CA ILE A 56 6.82 -5.76 11.00
C ILE A 56 7.90 -6.61 10.34
N LEU A 57 8.51 -6.13 9.25
CA LEU A 57 9.60 -6.84 8.59
C LEU A 57 10.74 -7.12 9.58
N GLN A 58 11.20 -6.11 10.33
CA GLN A 58 12.27 -6.25 11.31
C GLN A 58 11.94 -7.22 12.45
N GLU A 59 10.72 -7.15 12.99
CA GLU A 59 10.26 -7.98 14.11
C GLU A 59 10.10 -9.45 13.71
N ASN A 60 9.79 -9.72 12.45
CA ASN A 60 9.37 -11.04 11.97
C ASN A 60 10.44 -11.73 11.08
N VAL A 61 11.61 -11.09 10.85
CA VAL A 61 12.72 -11.64 10.03
C VAL A 61 13.24 -12.99 10.55
N THR A 62 13.22 -13.24 11.86
CA THR A 62 13.83 -14.44 12.46
C THR A 62 12.89 -15.64 12.60
N GLU A 63 11.57 -15.44 12.66
CA GLU A 63 10.60 -16.54 12.88
C GLU A 63 9.81 -16.93 11.62
N MET A 64 9.65 -16.03 10.63
CA MET A 64 8.65 -16.18 9.56
C MET A 64 9.15 -16.67 8.20
N VAL A 65 10.45 -16.85 8.02
CA VAL A 65 11.05 -17.14 6.69
C VAL A 65 10.66 -18.52 6.14
N MET A 66 9.99 -19.37 6.92
CA MET A 66 9.84 -20.79 6.59
C MET A 66 8.48 -21.20 6.01
N GLU A 67 7.43 -20.38 6.12
CA GLU A 67 6.14 -20.71 5.51
C GLU A 67 6.03 -20.10 4.09
N PRO A 68 5.85 -20.93 3.05
CA PRO A 68 5.60 -20.42 1.71
C PRO A 68 4.27 -19.66 1.70
N CYS A 69 4.28 -18.47 1.13
CA CYS A 69 3.09 -17.68 0.88
C CYS A 69 2.47 -18.10 -0.47
N GLU A 70 1.17 -17.87 -0.66
CA GLU A 70 0.57 -17.97 -1.99
C GLU A 70 1.32 -17.05 -2.95
N ASN A 71 1.49 -17.52 -4.18
CA ASN A 71 2.29 -16.81 -5.17
C ASN A 71 1.52 -15.59 -5.70
N ILE A 72 1.67 -14.44 -5.05
CA ILE A 72 1.07 -13.17 -5.48
C ILE A 72 1.87 -12.63 -6.65
N ASP A 73 1.20 -12.36 -7.77
CA ASP A 73 1.84 -11.72 -8.92
C ASP A 73 2.07 -10.22 -8.65
N GLU A 74 3.33 -9.83 -8.46
CA GLU A 74 3.74 -8.44 -8.22
C GLU A 74 3.26 -7.49 -9.34
N THR A 75 3.19 -7.97 -10.59
CA THR A 75 2.87 -7.12 -11.75
C THR A 75 1.40 -6.70 -11.75
N SER A 76 0.54 -7.56 -11.19
CA SER A 76 -0.87 -7.29 -10.94
C SER A 76 -1.09 -6.16 -9.93
N TYR A 77 -0.09 -5.83 -9.09
CA TYR A 77 -0.22 -4.85 -8.00
C TYR A 77 0.71 -3.64 -8.09
N ALA A 78 1.80 -3.73 -8.86
CA ALA A 78 2.79 -2.64 -8.98
C ALA A 78 2.18 -1.35 -9.53
N LEU A 79 2.62 -0.20 -9.02
CA LEU A 79 2.25 1.12 -9.53
C LEU A 79 2.41 1.16 -11.07
N ALA A 80 1.33 1.49 -11.77
CA ALA A 80 1.31 1.46 -13.23
C ALA A 80 2.25 2.53 -13.82
N PRO A 81 3.13 2.17 -14.77
CA PRO A 81 3.95 3.14 -15.47
C PRO A 81 3.07 4.17 -16.20
N GLY A 82 3.36 5.46 -16.03
CA GLY A 82 2.61 6.53 -16.68
C GLY A 82 1.25 6.85 -16.03
N LEU A 83 0.95 6.31 -14.85
CA LEU A 83 -0.21 6.74 -14.06
C LEU A 83 -0.13 8.24 -13.82
N LYS A 84 -1.16 8.98 -14.23
CA LYS A 84 -1.21 10.43 -14.05
C LYS A 84 -1.40 10.78 -12.59
N ALA A 85 -0.61 11.72 -12.09
CA ALA A 85 -0.75 12.24 -10.74
C ALA A 85 -1.90 13.26 -10.66
N ASP A 86 -3.12 12.77 -10.84
CA ASP A 86 -4.40 13.44 -10.64
C ASP A 86 -5.28 12.61 -9.68
N GLU A 87 -6.47 13.10 -9.35
CA GLU A 87 -7.39 12.40 -8.43
C GLU A 87 -7.85 11.04 -8.96
N THR A 88 -7.98 10.90 -10.29
CA THR A 88 -8.40 9.65 -10.91
C THR A 88 -7.29 8.61 -10.81
N GLY A 89 -6.05 9.01 -11.10
CA GLY A 89 -4.88 8.17 -10.92
C GLY A 89 -4.66 7.81 -9.45
N LEU A 90 -4.90 8.74 -8.53
CA LEU A 90 -4.81 8.46 -7.09
C LEU A 90 -5.87 7.44 -6.64
N ALA A 91 -7.11 7.57 -7.08
CA ALA A 91 -8.16 6.60 -6.79
C ALA A 91 -7.79 5.21 -7.32
N ALA A 92 -7.31 5.12 -8.56
CA ALA A 92 -6.86 3.86 -9.17
C ALA A 92 -5.67 3.23 -8.42
N LEU A 93 -4.72 4.04 -7.96
CA LEU A 93 -3.61 3.61 -7.11
C LEU A 93 -4.12 3.01 -5.79
N LEU A 94 -5.02 3.71 -5.10
CA LEU A 94 -5.58 3.23 -3.84
C LEU A 94 -6.39 1.94 -4.03
N GLU A 95 -7.18 1.84 -5.09
CA GLU A 95 -7.95 0.62 -5.41
C GLU A 95 -7.01 -0.58 -5.64
N LYS A 96 -5.90 -0.36 -6.35
CA LYS A 96 -4.88 -1.38 -6.58
C LYS A 96 -4.21 -1.82 -5.27
N GLN A 97 -3.88 -0.88 -4.40
CA GLN A 97 -3.31 -1.17 -3.08
C GLN A 97 -4.31 -1.91 -2.19
N VAL A 98 -5.60 -1.56 -2.19
CA VAL A 98 -6.63 -2.29 -1.45
C VAL A 98 -6.69 -3.74 -1.89
N ALA A 99 -6.69 -3.98 -3.21
CA ALA A 99 -6.69 -5.33 -3.76
C ALA A 99 -5.44 -6.11 -3.32
N PHE A 100 -4.26 -5.47 -3.36
CA PHE A 100 -3.01 -6.07 -2.90
C PHE A 100 -3.08 -6.46 -1.41
N PHE A 101 -3.42 -5.52 -0.52
CA PHE A 101 -3.43 -5.78 0.92
C PHE A 101 -4.45 -6.87 1.31
N LYS A 102 -5.59 -6.96 0.62
CA LYS A 102 -6.55 -8.06 0.82
C LYS A 102 -5.97 -9.42 0.38
N SER A 103 -5.38 -9.49 -0.81
CA SER A 103 -4.72 -10.72 -1.29
C SER A 103 -3.59 -11.14 -0.36
N ALA A 104 -2.76 -10.19 0.06
CA ALA A 104 -1.65 -10.44 0.96
C ALA A 104 -2.10 -10.87 2.36
N SER A 105 -3.20 -10.29 2.89
CA SER A 105 -3.81 -10.72 4.15
C SER A 105 -4.30 -12.17 4.07
N ASN A 106 -4.91 -12.56 2.95
CA ASN A 106 -5.35 -13.95 2.75
C ASN A 106 -4.16 -14.92 2.69
N SER A 107 -3.07 -14.52 2.03
CA SER A 107 -1.87 -15.34 1.89
C SER A 107 -1.03 -15.47 3.16
N ILE A 108 -1.07 -14.50 4.08
CA ILE A 108 -0.26 -14.51 5.30
C ILE A 108 -0.97 -15.29 6.41
N ASN A 109 -0.24 -16.17 7.11
CA ASN A 109 -0.78 -17.02 8.18
C ASN A 109 -0.74 -16.36 9.58
N LEU A 110 -0.18 -15.15 9.67
CA LEU A 110 0.06 -14.47 10.94
C LEU A 110 -1.05 -13.50 11.28
N LYS A 111 -1.88 -13.88 12.25
CA LYS A 111 -3.07 -13.12 12.63
C LYS A 111 -2.83 -11.63 12.85
N GLU A 112 -1.71 -11.27 13.48
CA GLU A 112 -1.37 -9.87 13.73
C GLU A 112 -1.07 -9.11 12.43
N VAL A 113 -0.29 -9.70 11.54
CA VAL A 113 0.02 -9.10 10.23
C VAL A 113 -1.21 -9.02 9.34
N LYS A 114 -2.04 -10.08 9.30
CA LYS A 114 -3.33 -10.09 8.59
C LYS A 114 -4.19 -8.90 9.03
N ARG A 115 -4.36 -8.71 10.35
CA ARG A 115 -5.11 -7.59 10.92
C ARG A 115 -4.54 -6.23 10.53
N VAL A 116 -3.22 -6.11 10.42
CA VAL A 116 -2.60 -4.86 9.96
C VAL A 116 -2.94 -4.61 8.50
N PHE A 117 -2.82 -5.62 7.64
CA PHE A 117 -3.12 -5.49 6.21
C PHE A 117 -4.60 -5.20 5.96
N ASP A 118 -5.50 -5.87 6.67
CA ASP A 118 -6.94 -5.60 6.62
C ASP A 118 -7.24 -4.14 6.99
N LYS A 119 -6.67 -3.65 8.09
CA LYS A 119 -6.82 -2.24 8.50
C LYS A 119 -6.26 -1.26 7.47
N MET A 120 -5.12 -1.58 6.83
CA MET A 120 -4.57 -0.73 5.77
C MET A 120 -5.52 -0.69 4.56
N ALA A 121 -6.08 -1.83 4.17
CA ALA A 121 -7.08 -1.90 3.09
C ALA A 121 -8.35 -1.11 3.43
N GLU A 122 -8.88 -1.23 4.64
CA GLU A 122 -10.05 -0.48 5.11
C GLU A 122 -9.83 1.03 5.08
N ARG A 123 -8.67 1.51 5.58
CA ARG A 123 -8.33 2.93 5.55
C ARG A 123 -8.22 3.47 4.13
N LYS A 124 -7.60 2.72 3.22
CA LYS A 124 -7.48 3.11 1.81
C LYS A 124 -8.85 3.12 1.12
N LEU A 125 -9.75 2.20 1.44
CA LEU A 125 -11.15 2.24 0.99
C LEU A 125 -11.87 3.51 1.46
N SER A 126 -11.67 3.91 2.73
CA SER A 126 -12.23 5.18 3.24
C SER A 126 -11.70 6.38 2.44
N LEU A 127 -10.39 6.42 2.16
CA LEU A 127 -9.76 7.50 1.41
C LEU A 127 -10.28 7.58 -0.04
N ILE A 128 -10.53 6.44 -0.69
CA ILE A 128 -11.20 6.40 -2.01
C ILE A 128 -12.60 7.01 -1.93
N GLY A 129 -13.35 6.69 -0.87
CA GLY A 129 -14.67 7.27 -0.62
C GLY A 129 -14.64 8.77 -0.35
N GLU A 130 -13.55 9.30 0.22
CA GLU A 130 -13.32 10.73 0.41
C GLU A 130 -12.95 11.43 -0.92
N LEU A 131 -12.22 10.77 -1.82
CA LEU A 131 -11.84 11.31 -3.13
C LEU A 131 -12.99 11.38 -4.14
N LYS A 132 -14.00 10.50 -4.01
CA LYS A 132 -15.14 10.43 -4.95
C LYS A 132 -16.33 11.31 -4.54
N LYS A 133 -16.22 12.06 -3.45
CA LYS A 133 -17.25 13.00 -2.94
C LYS A 133 -17.03 14.40 -3.49
#